data_AF-A0AAC8Q774-F1
#
_entry.id   AF-A0AAC8Q774-F1
#
_cell.length_a   1.000
_cell.length_b   1.000
_cell.length_c   1.000
_cell.angle_alpha   90.00
_cell.angle_beta   90.00
_cell.angle_gamma   90.00
#
_symmetry.space_group_name_H-M   'P 1'
#
loop_
_entity.id
_entity.type
_entity.pdbx_description
1 polymer ?
#
loop_
_entity_poly.entity_id
_entity_poly.type
_entity_poly.pdbx_seq_one_letter_code
_entity_poly.pdbx_strand_id
1 'polypeptide(L)'
;MDVETFPWMDEQELIASVRREVAHALNTRCTLTLEQAGSLEPHERSALDYGLPDLRPLGPAAADARHLERLIARAVEAYEPRLRQIHVSVRIPPEEEGAPVAVITARLAQEAIAEPISLPLRLDRSGRLVEVDGEG
;
A
#
# COMPACT_ATOMS: atom_id res chain seq x y z
N MET A 1 29.04 -17.86 26.42
CA MET A 1 28.07 -18.38 25.44
C MET A 1 27.20 -17.20 25.12
N ASP A 2 27.69 -16.40 24.19
CA ASP A 2 27.15 -15.10 23.86
C ASP A 2 25.87 -15.27 23.07
N VAL A 3 24.77 -14.78 23.64
CA VAL A 3 23.51 -14.63 22.91
C VAL A 3 23.60 -13.27 22.23
N GLU A 4 24.28 -13.21 21.10
CA GLU A 4 24.15 -12.08 20.17
C GLU A 4 22.74 -12.14 19.58
N THR A 5 21.77 -11.58 20.31
CA THR A 5 20.44 -11.31 19.77
C THR A 5 20.61 -10.10 18.88
N PHE A 6 20.68 -10.31 17.56
CA PHE A 6 20.79 -9.25 16.58
C PHE A 6 19.42 -8.58 16.39
N PRO A 7 19.15 -7.38 16.97
CA PRO A 7 17.83 -6.72 16.87
C PRO A 7 17.40 -6.44 15.43
N TRP A 8 18.36 -6.37 14.51
CA TRP A 8 18.16 -6.13 13.07
C TRP A 8 17.45 -7.29 12.35
N MET A 9 17.55 -8.52 12.86
CA MET A 9 16.92 -9.68 12.20
C MET A 9 15.40 -9.70 12.45
N ASP A 10 14.97 -9.28 13.64
CA ASP A 10 13.55 -9.15 14.00
C ASP A 10 12.88 -7.98 13.27
N GLU A 11 13.59 -6.87 13.09
CA GLU A 11 13.10 -5.73 12.29
C GLU A 11 12.85 -6.13 10.84
N GLN A 12 13.79 -6.83 10.19
CA GLN A 12 13.61 -7.27 8.79
C GLN A 12 12.47 -8.29 8.66
N GLU A 13 12.29 -9.19 9.63
CA GLU A 13 11.15 -10.11 9.68
C GLU A 13 9.83 -9.37 9.88
N LEU A 14 9.80 -8.34 10.73
CA LEU A 14 8.66 -7.47 10.94
C LEU A 14 8.31 -6.70 9.66
N ILE A 15 9.30 -6.11 9.00
CA ILE A 15 9.12 -5.41 7.72
C ILE A 15 8.57 -6.38 6.67
N ALA A 16 9.14 -7.57 6.53
CA ALA A 16 8.66 -8.58 5.58
C ALA A 16 7.21 -9.01 5.89
N SER A 17 6.87 -9.18 7.16
CA SER A 17 5.50 -9.46 7.62
C SER A 17 4.54 -8.34 7.22
N VAL A 18 4.89 -7.08 7.49
CA VAL A 18 4.09 -5.91 7.12
C VAL A 18 3.92 -5.79 5.61
N ARG A 19 5.00 -5.96 4.82
CA ARG A 19 4.94 -5.94 3.35
C ARG A 19 3.94 -6.96 2.82
N ARG A 20 3.97 -8.18 3.37
CA ARG A 20 3.05 -9.25 2.99
C ARG A 20 1.59 -8.90 3.33
N GLU A 21 1.32 -8.39 4.52
CA GLU A 21 -0.06 -8.04 4.91
C GLU A 21 -0.61 -6.87 4.09
N VAL A 22 0.21 -5.85 3.83
CA VAL A 22 -0.15 -4.74 2.93
C VAL A 22 -0.43 -5.26 1.52
N ALA A 23 0.46 -6.09 0.96
CA ALA A 23 0.25 -6.69 -0.35
C ALA A 23 -1.03 -7.54 -0.40
N HIS A 24 -1.32 -8.30 0.67
CA HIS A 24 -2.52 -9.12 0.78
C HIS A 24 -3.79 -8.27 0.82
N ALA A 25 -3.81 -7.22 1.64
CA ALA A 25 -4.93 -6.28 1.70
C ALA A 25 -5.17 -5.64 0.33
N LEU A 26 -4.14 -5.09 -0.31
CA LEU A 26 -4.26 -4.37 -1.57
C LEU A 26 -4.60 -5.28 -2.77
N ASN A 27 -4.36 -6.59 -2.67
CA ASN A 27 -4.76 -7.57 -3.69
C ASN A 27 -6.11 -8.24 -3.43
N THR A 28 -6.70 -8.02 -2.25
CA THR A 28 -8.05 -8.52 -1.96
C THR A 28 -9.08 -7.56 -2.54
N ARG A 29 -10.08 -8.09 -3.24
CA ARG A 29 -11.15 -7.28 -3.82
C ARG A 29 -12.33 -7.17 -2.86
N CYS A 30 -12.78 -5.95 -2.56
CA CYS A 30 -14.00 -5.71 -1.82
C CYS A 30 -15.17 -5.34 -2.76
N THR A 31 -16.37 -5.25 -2.19
CA THR A 31 -17.61 -4.94 -2.92
C THR A 31 -17.93 -3.44 -3.01
N LEU A 32 -17.11 -2.60 -2.36
CA LEU A 32 -17.26 -1.16 -2.42
C LEU A 32 -17.04 -0.64 -3.84
N THR A 33 -17.75 0.43 -4.18
CA THR A 33 -17.43 1.25 -5.36
C THR A 33 -16.20 2.13 -5.08
N LEU A 34 -15.58 2.64 -6.14
CA LEU A 34 -14.47 3.62 -6.03
C LEU A 34 -14.86 4.86 -5.22
N GLU A 35 -16.11 5.30 -5.32
CA GLU A 35 -16.64 6.45 -4.58
C GLU A 35 -16.78 6.11 -3.09
N GLN A 36 -17.46 5.01 -2.75
CA GLN A 36 -17.64 4.60 -1.35
C GLN A 36 -16.31 4.34 -0.64
N ALA A 37 -15.39 3.63 -1.30
CA ALA A 37 -14.06 3.37 -0.74
C ALA A 37 -13.24 4.66 -0.57
N GLY A 38 -13.49 5.67 -1.40
CA GLY A 38 -12.87 6.98 -1.32
C GLY A 38 -13.54 7.95 -0.34
N SER A 39 -14.74 7.64 0.15
CA SER A 39 -15.49 8.47 1.10
C SER A 39 -15.38 7.97 2.54
N LEU A 40 -15.32 6.66 2.78
CA LEU A 40 -15.17 6.07 4.12
C LEU A 40 -13.81 6.39 4.74
N GLU A 41 -13.82 6.95 5.94
CA GLU A 41 -12.62 7.12 6.74
C GLU A 41 -12.05 5.75 7.15
N PRO A 42 -10.73 5.63 7.36
CA PRO A 42 -10.09 4.34 7.62
C PRO A 42 -10.73 3.55 8.79
N HIS A 43 -11.16 4.25 9.85
CA HIS A 43 -11.79 3.66 11.02
C HIS A 43 -13.26 3.23 10.81
N GLU A 44 -13.89 3.68 9.73
CA GLU A 44 -15.25 3.26 9.35
C GLU A 44 -15.24 1.96 8.54
N ARG A 45 -14.07 1.55 8.02
CA ARG A 45 -13.93 0.33 7.22
C ARG A 45 -13.92 -0.90 8.12
N SER A 46 -14.78 -1.85 7.79
CA SER A 46 -14.92 -3.10 8.52
C SER A 46 -14.21 -4.26 7.81
N ALA A 47 -14.23 -5.45 8.42
CA ALA A 47 -13.79 -6.68 7.77
C ALA A 47 -14.58 -7.01 6.48
N LEU A 48 -15.81 -6.51 6.34
CA LEU A 48 -16.61 -6.68 5.11
C LEU A 48 -16.10 -5.81 3.96
N ASP A 49 -15.35 -4.75 4.28
CA ASP A 49 -14.79 -3.78 3.34
C ASP A 49 -13.32 -4.07 3.02
N TYR A 50 -12.82 -5.22 3.46
CA TYR A 50 -11.41 -5.59 3.41
C TYR A 50 -10.87 -5.64 1.97
N GLY A 51 -9.78 -4.90 1.76
CA GLY A 51 -9.09 -4.76 0.49
C GLY A 51 -9.47 -3.54 -0.35
N LEU A 52 -9.32 -3.64 -1.66
CA LEU A 52 -9.56 -2.54 -2.60
C LEU A 52 -10.78 -2.78 -3.49
N PRO A 53 -11.50 -1.71 -3.90
CA PRO A 53 -12.51 -1.80 -4.92
C PRO A 53 -11.89 -2.17 -6.28
N ASP A 54 -12.73 -2.46 -7.27
CA ASP A 54 -12.26 -2.67 -8.64
C ASP A 54 -11.63 -1.39 -9.21
N LEU A 55 -10.33 -1.43 -9.47
CA LEU A 55 -9.52 -0.29 -9.95
C LEU A 55 -9.52 -0.14 -11.48
N ARG A 56 -10.05 -1.11 -12.23
CA ARG A 56 -10.09 -1.08 -13.71
C ARG A 56 -10.74 0.17 -14.31
N PRO A 57 -11.73 0.83 -13.67
CA PRO A 57 -12.31 2.06 -14.21
C PRO A 57 -11.38 3.28 -14.14
N LEU A 58 -10.29 3.23 -13.37
CA LEU A 58 -9.34 4.34 -13.27
C LEU A 58 -8.47 4.41 -14.52
N GLY A 59 -8.41 5.59 -15.14
CA GLY A 59 -7.60 5.86 -16.32
C GLY A 59 -6.26 6.52 -15.99
N PRO A 60 -5.50 6.95 -17.01
CA PRO A 60 -4.21 7.61 -16.84
C PRO A 60 -4.32 9.08 -16.38
N ALA A 61 -5.50 9.58 -16.05
CA ALA A 61 -5.70 10.97 -15.70
C ALA A 61 -5.09 11.31 -14.33
N ALA A 62 -4.56 12.52 -14.15
CA ALA A 62 -4.04 12.98 -12.86
C ALA A 62 -5.10 12.97 -11.74
N ALA A 63 -6.39 13.12 -12.08
CA ALA A 63 -7.48 12.99 -11.11
C ALA A 63 -7.60 11.54 -10.60
N ASP A 64 -7.47 10.57 -11.49
CA ASP A 64 -7.52 9.14 -11.18
C ASP A 64 -6.26 8.71 -10.40
N ALA A 65 -5.09 9.28 -10.70
CA ALA A 65 -3.87 9.11 -9.91
C ALA A 65 -4.11 9.46 -8.43
N ARG A 66 -4.62 10.67 -8.19
CA ARG A 66 -4.93 11.15 -6.83
C ARG A 66 -6.02 10.34 -6.16
N HIS A 67 -6.98 9.81 -6.92
CA HIS A 67 -8.02 8.93 -6.38
C HIS A 67 -7.39 7.60 -5.96
N LEU A 68 -6.52 7.02 -6.79
CA LEU A 68 -5.79 5.79 -6.45
C LEU A 68 -4.91 5.97 -5.22
N GLU A 69 -4.17 7.08 -5.11
CA GLU A 69 -3.38 7.42 -3.91
C GLU A 69 -4.23 7.38 -2.64
N ARG A 70 -5.40 8.05 -2.66
CA ARG A 70 -6.33 8.07 -1.52
C ARG A 70 -6.89 6.69 -1.19
N LEU A 71 -7.26 5.90 -2.19
CA LEU A 71 -7.81 4.56 -2.00
C LEU A 71 -6.80 3.63 -1.34
N ILE A 72 -5.55 3.64 -1.83
CA ILE A 72 -4.46 2.86 -1.26
C ILE A 72 -4.16 3.33 0.16
N ALA A 73 -3.98 4.64 0.38
CA ALA A 73 -3.66 5.18 1.70
C ALA A 73 -4.70 4.78 2.75
N ARG A 74 -6.00 4.95 2.45
CA ARG A 74 -7.09 4.61 3.36
C ARG A 74 -7.18 3.11 3.64
N ALA A 75 -6.94 2.27 2.64
CA ALA A 75 -6.93 0.82 2.84
C ALA A 75 -5.76 0.37 3.73
N VAL A 76 -4.57 0.90 3.50
CA VAL A 76 -3.39 0.58 4.33
C VAL A 76 -3.59 1.07 5.76
N GLU A 77 -4.10 2.29 5.94
CA GLU A 77 -4.35 2.86 7.27
C GLU A 77 -5.42 2.07 8.04
N ALA A 78 -6.43 1.54 7.35
CA ALA A 78 -7.46 0.72 7.97
C ALA A 78 -6.97 -0.68 8.38
N TYR A 79 -6.08 -1.29 7.59
CA TYR A 79 -5.77 -2.72 7.71
C TYR A 79 -4.36 -3.03 8.23
N GLU A 80 -3.46 -2.05 8.27
CA GLU A 80 -2.11 -2.23 8.81
C GLU A 80 -1.82 -1.24 9.95
N PRO A 81 -2.27 -1.53 11.18
CA PRO A 81 -2.14 -0.63 12.33
C PRO A 81 -0.68 -0.44 12.80
N ARG A 82 0.24 -1.31 12.36
CA ARG A 82 1.68 -1.16 12.63
C ARG A 82 2.29 -0.04 11.79
N LEU A 83 1.62 0.42 10.72
CA LEU A 83 2.08 1.55 9.91
C LEU A 83 1.45 2.87 10.34
N ARG A 84 2.28 3.92 10.32
CA ARG A 84 1.89 5.30 10.63
C ARG A 84 2.53 6.25 9.62
N GLN A 85 2.01 7.48 9.56
CA GLN A 85 2.49 8.51 8.65
C GLN A 85 2.54 8.01 7.19
N ILE A 86 1.44 7.36 6.77
CA ILE A 86 1.33 6.75 5.45
C ILE A 86 1.25 7.84 4.40
N HIS A 87 2.13 7.77 3.42
CA HIS A 87 2.14 8.60 2.23
C HIS A 87 2.11 7.69 0.99
N VAL A 88 1.23 7.97 0.05
CA VAL A 88 1.15 7.25 -1.22
C VAL A 88 1.37 8.24 -2.35
N SER A 89 2.29 7.94 -3.25
CA SER A 89 2.44 8.67 -4.52
C SER A 89 2.18 7.73 -5.69
N VAL A 90 1.43 8.17 -6.68
CA VAL A 90 1.17 7.41 -7.90
C VAL A 90 1.80 8.15 -9.08
N ARG A 91 2.72 7.48 -9.76
CA ARG A 91 3.24 7.92 -11.05
C ARG A 91 2.51 7.17 -12.16
N ILE A 92 1.77 7.95 -12.96
CA ILE A 92 1.17 7.45 -14.19
C ILE A 92 2.16 7.78 -15.33
N PRO A 93 2.83 6.79 -15.92
CA PRO A 93 3.65 7.02 -17.10
C PRO A 93 2.74 7.34 -18.31
N PRO A 94 3.27 8.02 -19.33
CA PRO A 94 2.65 8.04 -20.67
C PRO A 94 2.23 6.64 -21.10
N GLU A 95 1.14 6.50 -21.87
CA GLU A 95 0.54 5.20 -22.24
C GLU A 95 1.52 4.23 -22.92
N GLU A 96 2.58 4.76 -23.55
CA GLU A 96 3.62 4.00 -24.25
C GLU A 96 4.78 3.55 -23.33
N GLU A 97 4.88 4.10 -22.12
CA GLU A 97 6.05 3.99 -21.24
C GLU A 97 5.88 3.03 -20.06
N GLY A 98 4.67 2.49 -19.83
CA GLY A 98 4.48 1.41 -18.87
C GLY A 98 3.16 1.45 -18.11
N ALA A 99 3.13 0.76 -16.97
CA ALA A 99 1.97 0.69 -16.10
C ALA A 99 2.14 1.62 -14.88
N PRO A 100 1.04 2.16 -14.30
CA PRO A 100 1.14 3.04 -13.13
C PRO A 100 1.91 2.39 -11.98
N VAL A 101 2.75 3.19 -11.32
CA VAL A 101 3.51 2.77 -10.13
C VAL A 101 3.07 3.60 -8.93
N ALA A 102 2.52 2.94 -7.92
CA ALA A 102 2.26 3.50 -6.61
C ALA A 102 3.46 3.25 -5.70
N VAL A 103 3.91 4.24 -4.94
CA VAL A 103 4.93 4.08 -3.91
C VAL A 103 4.30 4.44 -2.58
N ILE A 104 4.25 3.45 -1.67
CA ILE A 104 3.79 3.63 -0.30
C ILE A 104 5.02 3.86 0.57
N THR A 105 5.03 4.96 1.31
CA THR A 105 6.04 5.27 2.31
C THR A 105 5.36 5.38 3.67
N ALA A 106 5.88 4.69 4.68
CA ALA A 106 5.29 4.69 6.01
C ALA A 106 6.33 4.40 7.09
N ARG A 107 6.00 4.65 8.35
CA ARG A 107 6.85 4.34 9.51
C ARG A 107 6.22 3.25 10.37
N LEU A 108 7.05 2.41 10.96
CA LEU A 108 6.60 1.44 11.95
C LEU A 108 6.25 2.15 13.26
N ALA A 109 5.06 1.89 13.80
CA ALA A 109 4.54 2.54 14.99
C ALA A 109 5.37 2.26 16.26
N GLN A 110 6.06 1.13 16.30
CA GLN A 110 6.83 0.68 17.46
C GLN A 110 8.26 1.24 17.47
N GLU A 111 8.71 1.89 16.38
CA GLU A 111 10.09 2.32 16.22
C GLU A 111 10.17 3.85 16.04
N ALA A 112 10.50 4.54 17.13
CA ALA A 112 10.51 6.00 17.18
C ALA A 112 11.58 6.66 16.28
N ILE A 113 12.58 5.89 15.80
CA ILE A 113 13.75 6.40 15.05
C ILE A 113 13.96 5.66 13.71
N ALA A 114 13.13 4.67 13.36
CA ALA A 114 13.33 3.90 12.14
C ALA A 114 13.20 4.74 10.87
N GLU A 115 14.01 4.37 9.87
CA GLU A 115 13.86 4.87 8.52
C GLU A 115 12.47 4.47 7.98
N PRO A 116 11.80 5.34 7.21
CA PRO A 116 10.53 4.97 6.59
C PRO A 116 10.72 3.77 5.65
N ILE A 117 9.81 2.81 5.73
CA ILE A 117 9.77 1.72 4.76
C ILE A 117 9.15 2.22 3.45
N SER A 118 9.65 1.72 2.33
CA SER A 118 9.14 2.01 0.99
C SER A 118 8.69 0.73 0.30
N LEU A 119 7.45 0.75 -0.20
CA LEU A 119 6.83 -0.35 -0.94
C LEU A 119 6.40 0.18 -2.31
N PRO A 120 7.24 -0.01 -3.35
CA PRO A 120 6.84 0.28 -4.71
C PRO A 120 5.94 -0.84 -5.25
N LEU A 121 4.79 -0.47 -5.76
CA LEU A 121 3.74 -1.34 -6.26
C LEU A 121 3.37 -0.91 -7.68
N ARG A 122 3.41 -1.84 -8.63
CA ARG A 122 2.95 -1.62 -10.00
C ARG A 122 1.50 -2.09 -10.14
N LEU A 123 0.65 -1.25 -10.70
CA LEU A 123 -0.70 -1.61 -11.09
C LEU A 123 -0.66 -2.35 -12.43
N ASP A 124 -1.07 -3.62 -12.47
CA ASP A 124 -1.14 -4.37 -13.72
C ASP A 124 -2.46 -4.12 -14.49
N ARG A 125 -2.54 -4.65 -15.72
CA ARG A 125 -3.73 -4.52 -16.58
C ARG A 125 -4.99 -5.19 -16.02
N SER A 126 -4.85 -6.06 -15.01
CA SER A 126 -5.96 -6.72 -14.33
C SER A 126 -6.48 -5.95 -13.12
N GLY A 127 -5.88 -4.78 -12.83
CA GLY A 127 -6.22 -3.94 -11.68
C GLY A 127 -5.61 -4.44 -10.37
N ARG A 128 -4.52 -5.23 -10.43
CA ARG A 128 -3.82 -5.74 -9.24
C ARG A 128 -2.55 -4.94 -8.97
N LEU A 129 -2.25 -4.74 -7.70
CA LEU A 129 -1.00 -4.11 -7.26
C LEU A 129 0.03 -5.19 -6.97
N VAL A 130 1.12 -5.19 -7.72
CA VAL A 130 2.22 -6.15 -7.58
C VAL A 130 3.45 -5.40 -7.12
N GLU A 131 4.04 -5.84 -6.02
CA GLU A 131 5.30 -5.28 -5.54
C GLU A 131 6.39 -5.44 -6.60
N VAL A 132 7.16 -4.38 -6.82
CA VAL A 132 8.33 -4.42 -7.70
C VAL A 132 9.57 -4.42 -6.83
N ASP A 133 10.47 -5.37 -7.06
CA ASP A 133 11.78 -5.32 -6.41
C ASP A 133 12.47 -4.04 -6.87
N GLY A 134 12.86 -3.21 -5.89
CA GLY A 134 13.60 -1.99 -6.16
C GLY A 134 15.00 -2.32 -6.65
N GLU A 135 15.16 -2.57 -7.95
CA GLU A 135 16.46 -2.35 -8.59
C GLU A 135 16.62 -0.84 -8.78
N GLY A 136 17.36 -0.24 -7.85
CA GLY A 136 17.77 1.16 -7.85
C GLY A 136 18.75 1.43 -6.73
#